data_AF-A0A7R9Q686-F1
#
_entry.id   AF-A0A7R9Q686-F1
#
_cell.length_a   1.000
_cell.length_b   1.000
_cell.length_c   1.000
_cell.angle_alpha   90.00
_cell.angle_beta   90.00
_cell.angle_gamma   90.00
#
_symmetry.space_group_name_H-M   'P 1'
#
loop_
_entity.id
_entity.type
_entity.pdbx_description
1 polymer ?
#
loop_
_entity_poly.entity_id
_entity_poly.type
_entity_poly.pdbx_seq_one_letter_code
_entity_poly.pdbx_strand_id
1 'polypeptide(L)' 'MMAIANTGTLLIVGPQHKIARINRAIGATYQTDGQYVMDCRLVMPLPTVTLTKLSPVTALEYNQYGLNYTLKIL' A
#
# COMPACT_ATOMS: atom_id res chain seq x y z
N MET A 1 1.98 -7.74 11.66
CA MET A 1 0.92 -6.79 11.25
C MET A 1 -0.21 -7.58 10.62
N MET A 2 -1.45 -7.21 10.89
CA MET A 2 -2.64 -7.83 10.31
C MET A 2 -3.21 -6.91 9.23
N ALA A 3 -3.77 -7.48 8.18
CA ALA A 3 -4.48 -6.78 7.13
C ALA A 3 -5.77 -7.54 6.83
N ILE A 4 -6.81 -6.83 6.38
CA ILE A 4 -8.12 -7.38 6.06
C ILE A 4 -8.40 -7.08 4.59
N ALA A 5 -8.78 -8.10 3.82
CA ALA A 5 -9.34 -7.90 2.49
C ALA A 5 -10.81 -7.55 2.64
N ASN A 6 -11.18 -6.29 2.43
CA ASN A 6 -12.54 -5.78 2.63
C ASN A 6 -13.11 -5.20 1.33
N THR A 7 -14.12 -5.83 0.75
CA THR A 7 -14.82 -5.31 -0.44
C THR A 7 -15.69 -4.09 -0.13
N GLY A 8 -16.02 -3.86 1.15
CA GLY A 8 -16.78 -2.69 1.60
C GLY A 8 -15.95 -1.41 1.74
N THR A 9 -14.67 -1.41 1.39
CA THR A 9 -13.80 -0.23 1.42
C THR A 9 -13.11 -0.06 0.08
N LEU A 10 -13.20 1.13 -0.50
CA LEU A 10 -12.62 1.43 -1.82
C LEU A 10 -11.11 1.73 -1.75
N LEU A 11 -10.62 2.17 -0.59
CA LEU A 11 -9.25 2.65 -0.40
C LEU A 11 -8.41 1.70 0.45
N ILE A 12 -7.09 1.80 0.29
CA ILE A 12 -6.15 1.17 1.22
C ILE A 12 -6.07 2.02 2.48
N VAL A 13 -6.49 1.44 3.61
CA VAL A 13 -6.54 2.12 4.90
C VAL A 13 -5.53 1.51 5.86
N GLY A 14 -4.92 2.35 6.70
CA GLY A 14 -3.98 1.93 7.72
C GLY A 14 -3.73 3.02 8.75
N PRO A 15 -2.81 2.78 9.72
CA PRO A 15 -2.48 3.76 10.74
C PRO A 15 -2.03 5.09 10.11
N GLN A 16 -2.57 6.21 10.60
CA GLN A 16 -2.39 7.55 10.03
C GLN A 16 -0.91 7.90 9.77
N HIS A 17 -0.02 7.62 10.73
CA HIS A 17 1.41 7.91 10.59
C HIS A 17 2.09 7.11 9.47
N LYS A 18 1.62 5.89 9.18
CA LYS A 18 2.14 5.06 8.07
C LYS A 18 1.62 5.53 6.73
N ILE A 19 0.31 5.80 6.63
CA ILE A 19 -0.30 6.34 5.41
C ILE A 19 0.30 7.70 5.05
N ALA A 20 0.48 8.59 6.03
CA ALA A 20 1.13 9.88 5.82
C ALA A 20 2.57 9.75 5.32
N ARG A 21 3.33 8.75 5.81
CA ARG A 21 4.69 8.48 5.34
C ARG A 21 4.70 7.97 3.90
N ILE A 22 3.77 7.08 3.53
CA ILE A 22 3.62 6.58 2.16
C ILE A 22 3.26 7.71 1.20
N ASN A 23 2.24 8.50 1.53
CA ASN A 23 1.78 9.60 0.67
C ASN A 23 2.87 10.66 0.45
N ARG A 24 3.64 11.01 1.49
CA ARG A 24 4.80 11.91 1.32
C ARG A 24 5.88 11.31 0.41
N ALA A 25 6.13 10.00 0.49
CA ALA A 25 7.15 9.34 -0.33
C ALA A 25 6.81 9.32 -1.82
N ILE A 26 5.52 9.36 -2.17
CA ILE A 26 5.03 9.44 -3.56
C ILE A 26 4.79 10.88 -4.04
N GLY A 27 5.17 11.89 -3.26
CA GLY A 27 5.00 13.30 -3.61
C GLY A 27 3.57 13.84 -3.45
N ALA A 28 2.70 13.13 -2.73
CA ALA A 28 1.36 13.59 -2.45
C ALA A 28 1.33 14.56 -1.26
N THR A 29 0.47 15.57 -1.35
CA THR A 29 0.27 16.62 -0.36
C THR A 29 -1.07 16.46 0.32
N TYR A 30 -1.10 16.61 1.64
CA TYR A 30 -2.34 16.56 2.43
C TYR A 30 -3.17 17.81 2.21
N GLN A 31 -4.48 17.63 2.03
CA GLN A 31 -5.45 18.69 1.82
C GLN A 31 -6.35 18.87 3.06
N THR A 32 -6.97 20.04 3.18
CA THR A 32 -7.83 20.38 4.33
C THR A 32 -9.09 19.52 4.43
N ASP A 33 -9.50 18.89 3.33
CA ASP A 33 -10.63 17.95 3.25
C ASP A 33 -10.28 16.53 3.73
N GLY A 34 -9.04 16.30 4.17
CA GLY A 34 -8.58 15.00 4.65
C GLY A 34 -7.98 14.09 3.58
N GLN A 35 -7.93 14.54 2.32
CA GLN A 35 -7.41 13.76 1.21
C GLN A 35 -5.92 14.03 0.95
N TYR A 36 -5.30 13.15 0.17
CA TYR A 36 -3.97 13.37 -0.39
C TYR A 36 -4.10 13.53 -1.89
N VAL A 37 -3.47 14.58 -2.43
CA VAL A 37 -3.47 14.88 -3.86
C VAL A 37 -2.03 14.95 -4.36
N MET A 38 -1.81 14.61 -5.63
CA MET A 38 -0.51 14.71 -6.28
C MET A 38 -0.64 15.29 -7.67
N ASP A 39 0.45 15.83 -8.20
CA ASP A 39 0.52 16.28 -9.59
C ASP A 39 0.39 15.07 -10.53
N CYS A 40 -0.55 15.11 -11.47
CA CYS A 40 -0.78 14.03 -12.44
C CYS A 40 0.48 13.68 -13.25
N ARG A 41 1.40 14.64 -13.45
CA ARG A 41 2.70 14.42 -14.13
C ARG A 41 3.60 13.46 -13.36
N LEU A 42 3.41 13.35 -12.04
CA LEU A 42 4.16 12.46 -11.17
C LEU A 42 3.59 11.04 -11.12
N VAL A 43 2.43 10.76 -11.73
CA VAL A 43 1.82 9.43 -11.74
C VAL A 43 2.66 8.43 -12.56
N MET A 44 3.13 8.83 -13.73
CA MET A 44 3.94 7.95 -14.60
C MET A 44 5.23 7.41 -13.95
N PRO A 45 6.04 8.23 -13.22
CA PRO A 45 7.24 7.74 -12.54
C PRO A 45 7.00 7.11 -11.16
N LEU A 46 5.75 6.86 -10.75
CA LEU A 46 5.51 6.30 -9.42
C LEU A 46 6.15 4.92 -9.24
N PRO A 47 6.78 4.66 -8.08
CA PRO A 47 7.28 3.34 -7.77
C PRO A 47 6.11 2.35 -7.62
N THR A 48 6.38 1.09 -7.92
CA THR A 48 5.42 0.02 -7.63
C THR A 48 5.27 -0.14 -6.11
N VAL A 49 4.02 -0.19 -5.64
CA VAL A 49 3.71 -0.53 -4.24
C VAL A 49 3.48 -2.03 -4.15
N THR A 50 4.34 -2.72 -3.41
CA THR A 50 4.24 -4.16 -3.14
C THR A 50 3.79 -4.40 -1.71
N LEU A 51 2.71 -5.16 -1.54
CA LEU A 51 2.28 -5.66 -0.24
C LEU A 51 2.80 -7.09 -0.05
N THR A 52 3.80 -7.26 0.81
CA THR A 52 4.38 -8.58 1.11
C THR A 52 3.88 -9.09 2.45
N LYS A 53 3.17 -10.23 2.45
CA LYS A 53 2.81 -10.94 3.67
C LYS A 53 3.92 -11.95 4.00
N LEU A 54 4.59 -11.77 5.14
CA LEU A 54 5.46 -12.79 5.72
C LEU A 54 4.58 -13.82 6.45
N SER A 55 4.59 -15.08 5.99
CA SER A 55 3.94 -16.17 6.73
C SER A 55 4.85 -16.61 7.89
N PRO A 56 4.33 -16.88 9.11
CA PRO A 56 5.11 -17.54 10.15
C PRO A 56 5.42 -18.96 9.68
N VAL A 57 6.71 -19.25 9.49
CA VAL A 57 7.20 -20.59 9.17
C VAL A 57 7.11 -21.44 10.44
N THR A 58 5.97 -22.09 10.69
CA THR A 58 6.05 -23.39 11.38
C THR A 58 6.56 -24.39 10.36
N ALA A 59 7.66 -25.04 10.73
CA ALA A 59 8.44 -25.94 9.89
C ALA A 59 7.58 -26.92 9.09
N LEU A 60 8.11 -27.26 7.92
CA LEU A 60 7.70 -28.27 6.94
C LEU A 60 7.02 -27.68 5.68
N GLU A 61 7.75 -27.87 4.59
CA GLU A 61 7.49 -27.51 3.18
C GLU A 61 7.77 -26.06 2.75
N TYR A 62 8.96 -25.94 2.17
CA TYR A 62 9.53 -24.76 1.54
C TYR A 62 8.97 -24.61 0.11
N ASN A 63 7.71 -24.21 0.00
CA ASN A 63 7.14 -23.65 -1.23
C ASN A 63 6.71 -22.23 -0.92
N GLN A 64 7.45 -21.30 -1.50
CA GLN A 64 7.53 -19.90 -1.12
C GLN A 64 6.31 -19.12 -1.60
N TYR A 65 5.14 -19.36 -1.00
CA TYR A 65 3.91 -18.62 -1.33
C TYR A 65 3.87 -17.24 -0.66
N GLY A 66 4.85 -16.38 -0.99
CA GLY A 66 4.70 -14.95 -0.81
C GLY A 66 3.76 -14.42 -1.89
N LEU A 67 2.50 -14.16 -1.54
CA LEU A 67 1.59 -13.47 -2.46
C LEU A 67 1.99 -12.01 -2.54
N ASN A 68 2.60 -11.63 -3.67
CA ASN A 68 2.90 -10.24 -3.98
C ASN A 68 1.69 -9.62 -4.67
N TYR A 69 1.01 -8.73 -3.97
CA TYR A 69 -0.02 -7.91 -4.58
C TYR A 69 0.64 -6.65 -5.15
N THR A 70 0.53 -6.49 -6.46
CA THR A 70 1.01 -5.31 -7.19
C THR A 70 -0.16 -4.37 -7.39
N LEU A 71 -0.07 -3.17 -6.81
CA LEU A 71 -1.05 -2.12 -7.01
C LEU A 71 -0.49 -1.15 -8.05
N LYS A 72 -1.14 -1.09 -9.21
CA LYS A 72 -0.88 -0.05 -10.20
C LYS A 72 -1.83 1.10 -9.92
N ILE A 73 -1.27 2.23 -9.48
CA ILE A 73 -2.01 3.48 -9.38
C ILE A 73 -2.21 3.95 -10.83
N LEU A 74 -3.46 3.94 -11.31
CA LEU A 74 -3.87 4.39 -12.65
C LEU A 74 -4.47 5.79 -12.56
#